data_AF-A0A1F7X8C5-F1
#
_entry.id   AF-A0A1F7X8C5-F1
#
_cell.length_a   1.000
_cell.length_b   1.000
_cell.length_c   1.000
_cell.angle_alpha   90.00
_cell.angle_beta   90.00
_cell.angle_gamma   90.00
#
_symmetry.space_group_name_H-M   'P 1'
#
loop_
_entity.id
_entity.type
_entity.pdbx_description
1 polymer ?
#
loop_
_entity_poly.entity_id
_entity_poly.type
_entity_poly.pdbx_seq_one_letter_code
_entity_poly.pdbx_strand_id
1 'polypeptide(L)'
;MNQLWLPEVKEVKRVEKIKRLRKNPEPRIRKFSAIKKFELLYRPFDLRFRFRLNKWLEKVHQDKILNFYKILGRREYQRIRFYLYPQKNGVKWLTQPQVTKILKENSIHKFRSKLVTSLTKLWSQSR
;
A
#
# COMPACT_ATOMS: atom_id res chain seq x y z
N MET A 1 -67.52 10.03 21.93
CA MET A 1 -66.33 9.79 21.08
C MET A 1 -65.82 11.15 20.64
N ASN A 2 -64.71 11.64 21.21
CA ASN A 2 -64.12 12.92 20.82
C ASN A 2 -62.76 12.64 20.16
N GLN A 3 -62.69 12.82 18.84
CA GLN A 3 -61.44 12.87 18.09
C GLN A 3 -60.68 14.14 18.47
N LEU A 4 -59.51 13.98 19.09
CA LEU A 4 -58.54 15.06 19.29
C LEU A 4 -57.67 15.20 18.04
N TRP A 5 -57.72 16.39 17.47
CA TRP A 5 -57.05 16.84 16.26
C TRP A 5 -55.52 16.85 16.45
N LEU A 6 -54.78 16.27 15.51
CA LEU A 6 -53.32 16.44 15.43
C LEU A 6 -52.99 17.87 14.96
N PRO A 7 -52.00 18.56 15.57
CA PRO A 7 -51.67 19.91 15.19
C PRO A 7 -50.92 19.95 13.85
N GLU A 8 -51.22 20.98 13.05
CA GLU A 8 -50.57 21.25 11.77
C GLU A 8 -49.05 21.42 11.93
N VAL A 9 -48.28 20.57 11.26
CA VAL A 9 -46.82 20.60 11.30
C VAL A 9 -46.33 21.80 10.49
N LYS A 10 -45.93 22.88 11.18
CA LYS A 10 -45.19 24.00 10.57
C LYS A 10 -43.93 23.47 9.90
N GLU A 11 -43.79 23.73 8.60
CA GLU A 11 -42.60 23.42 7.81
C GLU A 11 -41.35 24.04 8.46
N VAL A 12 -40.60 23.22 9.19
CA VAL A 12 -39.34 23.64 9.80
C VAL A 12 -38.31 23.76 8.68
N LYS A 13 -37.84 25.00 8.46
CA LYS A 13 -36.72 25.45 7.61
C LYS A 13 -35.45 24.60 7.76
N ARG A 14 -35.45 23.35 7.28
CA ARG A 14 -34.33 22.40 7.42
C ARG A 14 -33.35 22.43 6.25
N VAL A 15 -33.71 23.08 5.13
CA VAL A 15 -32.99 22.94 3.86
C VAL A 15 -31.77 23.87 3.75
N GLU A 16 -31.73 25.01 4.45
CA GLU A 16 -30.64 25.98 4.27
C GLU A 16 -29.33 25.62 4.97
N LYS A 17 -29.37 24.89 6.09
CA LYS A 17 -28.15 24.60 6.89
C LYS A 17 -27.26 23.53 6.27
N ILE A 18 -27.81 22.64 5.43
CA ILE A 18 -27.08 21.51 4.84
C ILE A 18 -26.28 21.91 3.60
N LYS A 19 -26.71 22.94 2.85
CA LYS A 19 -26.03 23.37 1.61
C LYS A 19 -24.74 24.16 1.82
N ARG A 20 -24.48 24.72 3.02
CA ARG A 20 -23.31 25.60 3.26
C ARG A 20 -22.02 24.86 3.62
N LEU A 21 -22.05 23.56 3.95
CA LEU A 21 -20.88 22.84 4.49
C LEU A 21 -20.08 21.99 3.49
N ARG A 22 -20.43 21.95 2.20
CA ARG A 22 -19.74 21.09 1.23
C ARG A 22 -19.52 21.79 -0.12
N LYS A 23 -18.83 22.92 -0.13
CA LYS A 23 -18.41 23.54 -1.41
C LYS A 23 -17.03 23.14 -1.89
N ASN A 24 -16.17 22.54 -1.06
CA ASN A 24 -14.95 21.85 -1.48
C ASN A 24 -14.45 21.00 -0.31
N PRO A 25 -14.69 19.68 -0.25
CA PRO A 25 -13.98 18.86 0.71
C PRO A 25 -12.49 18.99 0.40
N GLU A 26 -11.70 19.53 1.33
CA GLU A 26 -10.25 19.54 1.20
C GLU A 26 -9.79 18.10 0.91
N PRO A 27 -8.87 17.90 -0.06
CA PRO A 27 -8.35 16.58 -0.33
C PRO A 27 -7.72 16.06 0.96
N ARG A 28 -8.34 15.04 1.56
CA ARG A 28 -7.77 14.36 2.73
C ARG A 28 -6.41 13.85 2.31
N ILE A 29 -5.34 14.49 2.78
CA ILE A 29 -3.97 14.04 2.59
C ILE A 29 -3.91 12.64 3.20
N ARG A 30 -3.92 11.61 2.35
CA ARG A 30 -3.77 10.22 2.78
C ARG A 30 -2.34 10.04 3.26
N LYS A 31 -2.09 10.32 4.56
CA LYS A 31 -0.83 9.96 5.20
C LYS A 31 -0.65 8.45 5.04
N PHE A 32 0.37 8.04 4.28
CA PHE A 32 0.69 6.62 4.14
C PHE A 32 1.06 6.08 5.52
N SER A 33 0.23 5.19 6.05
CA SER A 33 0.52 4.52 7.31
C SER A 33 1.76 3.65 7.15
N ALA A 34 2.65 3.71 8.16
CA ALA A 34 3.86 2.89 8.20
C ALA A 34 3.53 1.41 7.96
N ILE A 35 4.39 0.72 7.21
CA ILE A 35 4.25 -0.71 6.93
C ILE A 35 4.46 -1.48 8.23
N LYS A 36 3.48 -2.33 8.60
CA LYS A 36 3.58 -3.19 9.78
C LYS A 36 4.20 -4.54 9.41
N LYS A 37 4.96 -5.14 10.33
CA LYS A 37 5.57 -6.48 10.13
C LYS A 37 4.54 -7.53 9.73
N PHE A 38 3.34 -7.50 10.32
CA PHE A 38 2.28 -8.45 9.97
C PHE A 38 1.89 -8.35 8.48
N GLU A 39 1.85 -7.14 7.92
CA GLU A 39 1.46 -6.95 6.51
C GLU A 39 2.50 -7.59 5.56
N LEU A 40 3.79 -7.55 5.94
CA LEU A 40 4.87 -8.20 5.19
C LEU A 40 4.76 -9.72 5.16
N LEU A 41 4.25 -10.32 6.24
CA LEU A 41 4.11 -11.77 6.35
C LEU A 41 2.87 -12.29 5.61
N TYR A 42 1.75 -11.57 5.72
CA TYR A 42 0.45 -12.06 5.25
C TYR A 42 -0.02 -11.47 3.91
N ARG A 43 0.45 -10.27 3.53
CA ARG A 43 0.00 -9.58 2.31
C ARG A 43 1.09 -9.23 1.28
N PRO A 44 2.31 -9.80 1.29
CA PRO A 44 3.42 -9.34 0.44
C PRO A 44 3.14 -9.44 -1.07
N PHE A 45 2.13 -10.21 -1.48
CA PHE A 45 1.77 -10.45 -2.88
C PHE A 45 0.44 -9.83 -3.31
N ASP A 46 -0.26 -9.14 -2.41
CA ASP A 46 -1.45 -8.35 -2.74
C ASP A 46 -1.04 -7.15 -3.61
N LEU A 47 -1.72 -6.93 -4.73
CA LEU A 47 -1.40 -5.85 -5.67
C LEU A 47 -1.51 -4.45 -5.05
N ARG A 48 -2.52 -4.22 -4.19
CA ARG A 48 -2.69 -2.95 -3.48
C ARG A 48 -1.58 -2.75 -2.46
N PHE A 49 -1.18 -3.82 -1.79
CA PHE A 49 -0.07 -3.77 -0.83
C PHE A 49 1.28 -3.59 -1.53
N ARG A 50 1.50 -4.20 -2.68
CA ARG A 50 2.71 -4.07 -3.50
C ARG A 50 3.03 -2.61 -3.84
N PHE A 51 2.03 -1.81 -4.19
CA PHE A 51 2.22 -0.38 -4.42
C PHE A 51 2.65 0.37 -3.15
N ARG A 52 2.01 0.08 -2.01
CA ARG A 52 2.40 0.65 -0.71
C ARG A 52 3.82 0.24 -0.31
N LEU A 53 4.21 -1.02 -0.56
CA LEU A 53 5.57 -1.51 -0.34
C LEU A 53 6.59 -0.80 -1.18
N ASN A 54 6.31 -0.62 -2.47
CA ASN A 54 7.18 0.14 -3.37
C ASN A 54 7.42 1.55 -2.84
N LYS A 55 6.36 2.28 -2.46
CA LYS A 55 6.47 3.63 -1.89
C LYS A 55 7.23 3.68 -0.57
N TRP A 56 7.01 2.70 0.30
CA TRP A 56 7.79 2.59 1.53
C TRP A 56 9.29 2.35 1.22
N LEU A 57 9.62 1.43 0.32
CA LEU A 57 10.99 1.15 -0.07
C LEU A 57 11.67 2.34 -0.77
N GLU A 58 10.94 3.08 -1.62
CA GLU A 58 11.42 4.33 -2.22
C GLU A 58 11.80 5.34 -1.13
N LYS A 59 10.94 5.53 -0.13
CA LYS A 59 11.21 6.44 0.98
C LYS A 59 12.43 6.02 1.79
N VAL A 60 12.51 4.74 2.20
CA VAL A 60 13.66 4.22 2.95
C VAL A 60 14.98 4.39 2.18
N HIS A 61 14.92 4.28 0.85
CA HIS A 61 16.08 4.49 -0.01
C HIS A 61 16.44 5.99 -0.17
N GLN A 62 15.45 6.86 -0.38
CA GLN A 62 15.61 8.31 -0.52
C GLN A 62 16.17 8.96 0.75
N ASP A 63 15.67 8.54 1.90
CA ASP A 63 16.13 9.00 3.21
C ASP A 63 17.57 8.52 3.51
N LYS A 64 18.21 7.77 2.59
CA LYS A 64 19.53 7.14 2.70
C LYS A 64 19.68 6.26 3.96
N ILE A 65 18.57 5.86 4.56
CA ILE A 65 18.54 5.09 5.80
C ILE A 65 19.19 3.73 5.58
N LEU A 66 19.00 3.12 4.40
CA LEU A 66 19.53 1.79 4.09
C LEU A 66 20.12 1.64 2.69
N ASN A 67 21.31 1.04 2.63
CA ASN A 67 21.86 0.48 1.40
C ASN A 67 21.35 -0.97 1.20
N PHE A 68 20.30 -1.14 0.41
CA PHE A 68 19.65 -2.44 0.20
C PHE A 68 20.61 -3.51 -0.33
N TYR A 69 21.54 -3.13 -1.21
CA TYR A 69 22.51 -4.06 -1.78
C TYR A 69 23.45 -4.62 -0.71
N LYS A 70 23.93 -3.76 0.21
CA LYS A 70 24.80 -4.17 1.33
C LYS A 70 24.08 -5.10 2.31
N ILE A 71 22.78 -4.90 2.54
CA ILE A 71 22.01 -5.68 3.53
C ILE A 71 21.59 -7.04 3.00
N LEU A 72 21.15 -7.08 1.74
CA LEU A 72 20.48 -8.24 1.17
C LEU A 72 21.38 -9.08 0.28
N GLY A 73 22.43 -8.49 -0.29
CA GLY A 73 23.20 -9.11 -1.36
C GLY A 73 22.54 -8.97 -2.73
N ARG A 74 23.28 -9.34 -3.78
CA ARG A 74 22.91 -9.07 -5.18
C ARG A 74 21.61 -9.72 -5.61
N ARG A 75 21.42 -11.01 -5.32
CA ARG A 75 20.25 -11.77 -5.81
C ARG A 75 18.96 -11.32 -5.15
N GLU A 76 18.99 -11.11 -3.84
CA GLU A 76 17.86 -10.66 -3.03
C GLU A 76 17.45 -9.24 -3.42
N TYR A 77 18.44 -8.36 -3.63
CA TYR A 77 18.20 -7.04 -4.17
C TYR A 77 17.53 -7.09 -5.55
N GLN A 78 18.02 -7.93 -6.47
CA GLN A 78 17.39 -8.12 -7.78
C GLN A 78 15.96 -8.65 -7.65
N ARG A 79 15.69 -9.56 -6.70
CA ARG A 79 14.35 -10.08 -6.42
C ARG A 79 13.38 -8.96 -6.06
N ILE A 80 13.78 -8.09 -5.13
CA ILE A 80 13.02 -6.89 -4.76
C ILE A 80 12.90 -5.94 -5.94
N ARG A 81 13.98 -5.65 -6.66
CA ARG A 81 14.00 -4.69 -7.77
C ARG A 81 13.09 -5.10 -8.94
N PHE A 82 13.03 -6.39 -9.27
CA PHE A 82 12.19 -6.90 -10.35
C PHE A 82 10.73 -7.03 -9.94
N TYR A 83 10.46 -7.47 -8.71
CA TYR A 83 9.11 -7.71 -8.26
C TYR A 83 8.45 -6.49 -7.62
N LEU A 84 9.14 -5.65 -6.86
CA LEU A 84 8.50 -4.55 -6.14
C LEU A 84 8.66 -3.19 -6.82
N TYR A 85 9.27 -3.14 -8.00
CA TYR A 85 9.33 -1.92 -8.80
C TYR A 85 8.83 -2.19 -10.21
N PRO A 86 8.20 -1.20 -10.84
CA PRO A 86 7.86 -1.29 -12.24
C PRO A 86 9.13 -1.31 -13.11
N GLN A 87 9.01 -1.98 -14.25
CA GLN A 87 10.04 -2.15 -15.29
C GLN A 87 9.65 -1.35 -16.54
N LYS A 88 10.57 -1.23 -17.50
CA LYS A 88 10.37 -0.44 -18.73
C LYS A 88 9.93 1.00 -18.41
N ASN A 89 10.78 1.73 -17.67
CA ASN A 89 10.54 3.14 -17.29
C ASN A 89 9.22 3.38 -16.55
N GLY A 90 8.80 2.44 -15.70
CA GLY A 90 7.60 2.62 -14.86
C GLY A 90 6.31 2.00 -15.43
N VAL A 91 6.34 1.48 -16.66
CA VAL A 91 5.13 1.05 -17.37
C VAL A 91 4.62 -0.33 -16.92
N LYS A 92 5.51 -1.26 -16.57
CA LYS A 92 5.12 -2.67 -16.39
C LYS A 92 5.54 -3.26 -15.06
N TRP A 93 4.57 -3.74 -14.28
CA TRP A 93 4.82 -4.56 -13.11
C TRP A 93 4.97 -6.04 -13.50
N LEU A 94 6.12 -6.65 -13.17
CA LEU A 94 6.32 -8.07 -13.47
C LEU A 94 5.52 -8.97 -12.53
N THR A 95 5.01 -10.09 -13.04
CA THR A 95 4.38 -11.11 -12.20
C THR A 95 5.42 -12.02 -11.55
N GLN A 96 5.04 -12.75 -10.51
CA GLN A 96 5.99 -13.67 -9.84
C GLN A 96 6.58 -14.70 -10.81
N PRO A 97 5.80 -15.38 -11.69
CA PRO A 97 6.35 -16.30 -12.69
C PRO A 97 7.36 -15.65 -13.65
N GLN A 98 7.14 -14.39 -14.02
CA GLN A 98 8.07 -13.65 -14.88
C GLN A 98 9.40 -13.39 -14.16
N VAL A 99 9.34 -12.95 -12.90
CA VAL A 99 10.54 -12.69 -12.11
C VAL A 99 11.31 -13.99 -11.82
N THR A 100 10.63 -15.08 -11.48
CA THR A 100 11.29 -16.38 -11.26
C THR A 100 11.99 -16.86 -12.53
N LYS A 101 11.38 -16.68 -13.70
CA LYS A 101 12.00 -17.01 -14.99
C LYS A 101 13.26 -16.17 -15.25
N ILE A 102 13.20 -14.86 -15.02
CA ILE A 102 14.36 -13.96 -15.18
C ILE A 102 15.50 -14.34 -14.24
N LEU A 103 15.18 -14.65 -12.98
CA LEU A 103 16.18 -15.01 -11.96
C LEU A 103 16.63 -16.47 -12.03
N LYS A 104 16.11 -17.26 -12.98
CA LYS A 104 16.34 -18.70 -13.10
C LYS A 104 16.07 -19.45 -11.77
N GLU A 105 14.98 -19.08 -11.10
CA GLU A 105 14.55 -19.74 -9.87
C GLU A 105 13.54 -20.85 -10.18
N ASN A 106 13.84 -22.07 -9.71
CA ASN A 106 13.06 -23.26 -10.02
C ASN A 106 11.73 -23.38 -9.25
N SER A 107 11.45 -22.49 -8.30
CA SER A 107 10.26 -22.59 -7.46
C SER A 107 9.70 -21.23 -7.06
N ILE A 108 8.42 -21.02 -7.36
CA ILE A 108 7.67 -19.83 -6.95
C ILE A 108 7.52 -19.75 -5.42
N HIS A 109 7.40 -20.90 -4.73
CA HIS A 109 7.32 -20.93 -3.27
C HIS A 109 8.63 -20.49 -2.63
N LYS A 110 9.78 -20.95 -3.15
CA LYS A 110 11.10 -20.49 -2.69
C LYS A 110 11.29 -18.99 -2.96
N PHE A 111 10.88 -18.51 -4.13
CA PHE A 111 10.87 -17.08 -4.44
C PHE A 111 10.08 -16.28 -3.41
N ARG A 112 8.84 -16.69 -3.12
CA ARG A 112 7.94 -16.02 -2.18
C ARG A 112 8.56 -15.95 -0.79
N SER A 113 9.02 -17.09 -0.28
CA SER A 113 9.67 -17.18 1.04
C SER A 113 10.88 -16.25 1.12
N LYS A 114 11.79 -16.32 0.14
CA LYS A 114 12.97 -15.45 0.10
C LYS A 114 12.61 -13.96 0.03
N LEU A 115 11.60 -13.59 -0.76
CA LEU A 115 11.16 -12.20 -0.86
C LEU A 115 10.64 -11.70 0.50
N VAL A 116 9.82 -12.47 1.19
CA VAL A 116 9.29 -12.13 2.52
C VAL A 116 10.42 -11.99 3.53
N THR A 117 11.39 -12.90 3.52
CA THR A 117 12.57 -12.81 4.37
C THR A 117 13.38 -11.53 4.09
N SER A 118 13.64 -11.21 2.82
CA SER A 118 14.34 -9.98 2.44
C SER A 118 13.59 -8.72 2.89
N LEU A 119 12.27 -8.68 2.69
CA LEU A 119 11.42 -7.57 3.13
C LEU A 119 11.42 -7.40 4.65
N THR A 120 11.34 -8.50 5.39
CA THR A 120 11.36 -8.48 6.86
C THR A 120 12.71 -8.01 7.38
N LYS A 121 13.82 -8.42 6.73
CA LYS A 121 15.17 -7.96 7.06
C LYS A 121 15.31 -6.46 6.83
N LEU A 122 14.88 -5.94 5.68
CA LEU A 122 14.88 -4.49 5.43
C LEU A 122 14.02 -3.73 6.45
N TRP A 123 12.84 -4.26 6.76
CA TRP A 123 11.94 -3.64 7.72
C TRP A 123 12.56 -3.53 9.12
N SER A 124 13.23 -4.59 9.59
CA SER A 124 13.91 -4.58 10.89
C SER A 124 15.05 -3.56 10.97
N GLN A 125 15.68 -3.23 9.85
CA GLN A 125 16.79 -2.27 9.78
C GLN A 125 16.31 -0.83 9.58
N SER A 126 15.08 -0.64 9.10
CA SER A 126 14.49 0.68 8.85
C SER A 126 13.76 1.29 10.06
N ARG A 127 13.77 0.58 11.20
CA ARG A 127 13.25 1.04 12.49
C ARG A 127 14.39 1.58 13.33
#